data_AF-A0A7W0Z5S7-F1
#
_entry.id   AF-A0A7W0Z5S7-F1
#
_cell.length_a   1.000
_cell.length_b   1.000
_cell.length_c   1.000
_cell.angle_alpha   90.00
_cell.angle_beta   90.00
_cell.angle_gamma   90.00
#
_symmetry.space_group_name_H-M   'P 1'
#
loop_
_entity.id
_entity.type
_entity.pdbx_description
1 polymer ?
#
loop_
_entity_poly.entity_id
_entity_poly.type
_entity_poly.pdbx_seq_one_letter_code
_entity_poly.pdbx_strand_id
1 'polypeptide(L)' 'MHGGVKVYRGAAGAARTYLEADRTRADDYYLTEGTGIARRYAATGAGPVAELPPMDGDAYEAWVAG' A
#
# COMPACT_ATOMS: atom_id res chain seq x y z
N MET A 1 -6.87 3.11 17.96
CA MET A 1 -6.20 3.53 16.72
C MET A 1 -4.94 2.70 16.53
N HIS A 2 -4.75 2.05 15.37
CA HIS A 2 -3.52 1.32 15.03
C HIS A 2 -2.96 1.87 13.70
N GLY A 3 -1.98 2.79 13.78
CA GLY A 3 -1.21 3.35 12.65
C GLY A 3 -1.77 4.62 11.96
N GLY A 4 -0.90 5.56 11.58
CA GLY A 4 -1.18 6.75 10.72
C GLY A 4 0.13 7.37 10.21
N VAL A 5 0.27 7.80 8.94
CA VAL A 5 -0.29 9.03 8.34
C VAL A 5 -0.66 8.84 6.85
N LYS A 6 -1.64 9.63 6.39
CA LYS A 6 -2.23 9.63 5.04
C LYS A 6 -2.44 11.08 4.56
N VAL A 7 -1.82 11.52 3.46
CA VAL A 7 -2.25 12.77 2.80
C VAL A 7 -2.24 12.62 1.28
N TYR A 8 -3.30 11.98 0.79
CA TYR A 8 -3.78 12.13 -0.57
C TYR A 8 -5.10 12.92 -0.49
N ARG A 9 -5.25 13.99 -1.26
CA ARG A 9 -6.51 14.73 -1.39
C ARG A 9 -7.15 14.35 -2.72
N GLY A 10 -8.21 13.55 -2.69
CA GLY A 10 -8.92 13.08 -3.88
C GLY A 10 -9.56 11.71 -3.70
N ALA A 11 -10.02 11.12 -4.81
CA ALA A 11 -10.62 9.78 -4.81
C ALA A 11 -9.57 8.68 -4.53
N ALA A 12 -9.94 7.67 -3.73
CA ALA A 12 -9.05 6.56 -3.39
C ALA A 12 -8.49 5.82 -4.63
N GLY A 13 -9.34 5.61 -5.64
CA GLY A 13 -8.90 5.02 -6.92
C GLY A 13 -7.82 5.84 -7.63
N ALA A 14 -7.82 7.18 -7.50
CA ALA A 14 -6.78 8.00 -8.10
C ALA A 14 -5.45 7.94 -7.32
N ALA A 15 -5.47 7.62 -6.03
CA ALA A 15 -4.26 7.26 -5.28
C ALA A 15 -3.70 5.90 -5.74
N ARG A 16 -4.57 4.92 -6.00
CA ARG A 16 -4.18 3.62 -6.57
C ARG A 16 -3.55 3.79 -7.95
N THR A 17 -4.19 4.53 -8.86
CA THR A 17 -3.66 4.78 -10.21
C THR A 17 -2.29 5.44 -10.16
N TYR A 18 -2.05 6.37 -9.23
CA TYR A 18 -0.73 6.97 -9.05
C TYR A 18 0.35 5.93 -8.72
N LEU A 19 0.07 5.01 -7.79
CA LEU A 19 1.03 3.95 -7.43
C LEU A 19 1.24 2.94 -8.55
N GLU A 20 0.18 2.58 -9.28
CA GLU A 20 0.26 1.65 -10.40
C GLU A 20 1.00 2.25 -11.61
N ALA A 21 0.87 3.56 -11.85
CA ALA A 21 1.58 4.26 -12.93
C ALA A 21 3.10 4.35 -12.72
N ASP A 22 3.57 4.29 -11.47
CA ASP A 22 5.00 4.32 -11.12
C ASP A 22 5.69 2.94 -11.26
N ARG A 23 4.94 1.86 -11.56
CA ARG A 23 5.43 0.47 -11.71
C ARG A 23 6.19 0.23 -13.04
N THR A 24 7.13 1.11 -13.38
CA THR A 24 7.88 1.05 -14.65
C THR A 24 9.08 0.09 -14.67
N ARG A 25 9.32 -0.71 -13.61
CA ARG A 25 10.42 -1.71 -13.62
C ARG A 25 10.02 -2.93 -14.45
N ALA A 26 10.81 -3.26 -15.46
CA ALA A 26 10.59 -4.39 -16.36
C ALA A 26 10.44 -5.75 -15.64
N ASP A 27 11.02 -5.91 -14.44
CA ASP A 27 10.93 -7.14 -13.64
C ASP A 27 9.53 -7.36 -13.01
N ASP A 28 8.69 -6.32 -12.94
CA ASP A 28 7.35 -6.39 -12.35
C ASP A 28 6.28 -6.97 -13.30
N TYR A 29 6.60 -7.12 -14.60
CA TYR A 29 5.66 -7.66 -15.60
C TYR A 29 5.60 -9.21 -15.62
N TYR A 30 6.57 -9.89 -15.01
CA TYR A 30 6.66 -11.37 -15.01
C TYR A 30 6.60 -11.99 -13.61
N LEU A 31 6.58 -11.18 -12.55
CA LEU A 31 6.51 -11.62 -11.15
C LEU A 31 5.23 -11.16 -10.44
N THR A 32 4.17 -10.91 -11.19
CA THR A 32 2.88 -10.37 -10.73
C THR A 32 2.18 -11.23 -9.68
N GLU A 33 2.65 -12.45 -9.40
CA GLU A 33 2.21 -13.23 -8.26
C GLU A 33 2.86 -12.74 -6.96
N GLY A 34 2.18 -11.82 -6.27
CA GLY A 34 2.19 -11.81 -4.79
C GLY A 34 2.90 -10.66 -4.06
N THR A 35 3.41 -9.61 -4.71
CA THR A 35 4.17 -8.56 -3.99
C THR A 35 3.36 -7.34 -3.50
N GLY A 36 2.08 -7.21 -3.90
CA GLY A 36 1.22 -6.08 -3.55
C GLY A 36 1.72 -4.73 -4.09
N ILE A 37 0.86 -3.70 -4.10
CA ILE A 37 1.22 -2.34 -4.55
C ILE A 37 1.75 -1.46 -3.41
N ALA A 38 1.57 -1.87 -2.15
CA ALA A 38 2.06 -1.13 -0.99
C ALA A 38 2.56 -2.05 0.12
N ARG A 39 3.77 -1.77 0.63
CA ARG A 39 4.30 -2.40 1.85
C ARG A 39 3.69 -1.75 3.08
N ARG A 40 3.45 -2.55 4.12
CA ARG A 40 2.76 -2.10 5.34
C ARG A 40 3.56 -2.48 6.58
N TYR A 41 3.60 -1.55 7.53
CA TYR A 41 4.25 -1.75 8.81
C TYR A 41 3.32 -1.32 9.94
N ALA A 42 3.39 -2.02 11.07
CA ALA A 42 2.73 -1.67 12.31
C ALA A 42 3.79 -1.34 13.36
N ALA A 43 3.69 -0.14 13.94
CA ALA A 43 4.41 0.23 15.14
C ALA A 43 3.40 0.29 16.29
N THR A 44 3.55 -0.57 17.28
CA THR A 44 2.82 -0.44 18.56
C THR A 44 3.81 0.10 19.58
N GLY A 45 3.39 1.04 20.43
CA GLY A 45 4.29 1.69 21.40
C GLY A 45 4.92 0.76 22.45
N ALA A 46 4.61 -0.54 22.40
CA ALA A 46 5.08 -1.57 23.32
C ALA A 46 6.10 -2.55 22.69
N GLY A 47 6.54 -2.32 21.44
CA GLY A 47 7.43 -3.28 20.77
C GLY A 47 8.08 -2.78 19.48
N PRO A 48 8.90 -3.63 18.84
CA PRO A 48 9.53 -3.32 17.57
C PRO A 48 8.49 -3.14 16.45
N VAL A 49 8.87 -2.41 15.40
CA VAL A 49 8.08 -2.30 14.17
C VAL A 49 7.94 -3.69 13.55
N ALA A 50 6.72 -4.10 13.25
CA ALA A 50 6.41 -5.34 12.57
C ALA A 50 6.02 -5.07 11.12
N GLU A 51 6.58 -5.82 10.17
CA GLU A 51 6.09 -5.86 8.80
C GLU A 51 4.77 -6.63 8.75
N LEU A 52 3.79 -6.05 8.07
CA LEU A 52 2.49 -6.67 7.81
C LEU A 52 2.43 -7.16 6.37
N PRO A 53 1.49 -8.07 6.03
CA PRO A 53 1.27 -8.46 4.65
C PRO A 53 1.06 -7.23 3.76
N PRO A 54 1.67 -7.23 2.55
CA PRO A 54 1.52 -6.13 1.60
C PRO A 54 0.06 -5.99 1.17
N MET A 55 -0.32 -4.80 0.71
CA MET A 55 -1.65 -4.52 0.18
C MET A 55 -1.63 -4.66 -1.33
N ASP A 56 -2.56 -5.45 -1.87
CA ASP A 56 -2.92 -5.36 -3.27
C ASP A 56 -3.70 -4.06 -3.56
N GLY A 57 -4.07 -3.86 -4.82
CA GLY A 57 -4.76 -2.64 -5.25
C GLY A 57 -6.07 -2.40 -4.52
N ASP A 58 -6.87 -3.45 -4.32
CA ASP A 58 -8.18 -3.36 -3.69
C ASP A 58 -8.05 -3.08 -2.18
N ALA A 59 -7.12 -3.75 -1.50
CA ALA A 59 -6.83 -3.52 -0.09
C ALA A 59 -6.25 -2.13 0.19
N TYR A 60 -5.39 -1.63 -0.71
CA TYR A 60 -4.85 -0.28 -0.63
C TYR A 60 -5.95 0.77 -0.84
N GLU A 61 -6.77 0.60 -1.87
CA GLU A 61 -7.86 1.52 -2.18
C GLU A 61 -8.88 1.60 -1.03
N ALA A 62 -9.27 0.46 -0.46
CA ALA A 62 -10.15 0.42 0.71
C ALA A 62 -9.52 1.12 1.92
N TRP A 63 -8.23 0.89 2.19
CA TRP A 63 -7.51 1.61 3.25
C TRP A 63 -7.42 3.11 2.98
N VAL A 64 -7.33 3.53 1.70
CA VAL A 64 -7.37 4.93 1.29
C VAL A 64 -8.77 5.55 1.38
N ALA A 65 -9.83 4.77 1.24
CA ALA A 65 -11.21 5.25 1.42
C ALA A 65 -11.54 5.57 2.88
N GLY A 66 -10.91 4.89 3.84
CA GLY A 66 -11.12 5.10 5.28
C GLY A 66 -11.97 4.00 5.90
#